data_AF-A0A353ZQE9-F1
#
_entry.id   AF-A0A353ZQE9-F1
#
_cell.length_a   1.000
_cell.length_b   1.000
_cell.length_c   1.000
_cell.angle_alpha   90.00
_cell.angle_beta   90.00
_cell.angle_gamma   90.00
#
_symmetry.space_group_name_H-M   'P 1'
#
loop_
_entity.id
_entity.type
_entity.pdbx_description
1 polymer ?
#
loop_
_entity_poly.entity_id
_entity_poly.type
_entity_poly.pdbx_seq_one_letter_code
_entity_poly.pdbx_strand_id
1 'polypeptide(L)'
;MLPVLPAVVLLLVFLAGPVLWAFHASFTNAALTGRNARSPGWIGFDNYARLLSDPVLPLSLGLTVLFVGGSAILGQNVLGLTIAVLMRKARRPVAAVVGTAVVAAWVLPEIVAAFAAYAYFSRDGTLNQLL
;
A
#
# COMPACT_ATOMS: atom_id res chain seq x y z
N MET A 1 -10.46 24.03 18.76
CA MET A 1 -9.40 23.00 18.81
C MET A 1 -9.74 21.87 19.80
N LEU A 2 -10.34 22.16 20.96
CA LEU A 2 -10.79 21.17 21.95
C LEU A 2 -11.69 20.01 21.40
N PRO A 3 -12.59 20.22 20.41
CA PRO A 3 -13.44 19.13 19.90
C PRO A 3 -12.68 18.04 19.12
N VAL A 4 -11.53 18.37 18.55
CA VAL A 4 -10.71 17.45 17.74
C VAL A 4 -9.71 16.67 18.60
N LEU A 5 -9.53 17.11 19.85
CA LEU A 5 -8.56 16.54 20.79
C LEU A 5 -8.72 15.02 20.98
N PRO A 6 -9.94 14.47 21.16
CA PRO A 6 -10.10 13.02 21.31
C PRO A 6 -9.66 12.24 20.07
N ALA A 7 -9.97 12.73 18.88
CA ALA A 7 -9.56 12.11 17.61
C ALA A 7 -8.04 12.15 17.43
N VAL A 8 -7.40 13.27 17.77
CA VAL A 8 -5.94 13.41 17.70
C VAL A 8 -5.25 12.46 18.69
N VAL A 9 -5.76 12.36 19.92
CA VAL A 9 -5.23 11.42 20.92
C VAL A 9 -5.34 9.99 20.43
N LEU A 10 -6.48 9.58 19.86
CA LEU A 10 -6.64 8.25 19.29
C LEU A 10 -5.65 8.00 18.14
N LEU A 11 -5.49 8.95 17.22
CA LEU A 11 -4.50 8.84 16.13
C LEU A 11 -3.07 8.70 16.70
N LEU A 12 -2.69 9.49 17.70
CA LEU A 12 -1.36 9.40 18.29
C LEU A 12 -1.13 8.03 18.94
N VAL A 13 -2.10 7.49 19.68
CA VAL A 13 -1.95 6.21 20.37
C VAL A 13 -1.91 5.05 19.37
N PHE A 14 -2.83 5.01 18.40
CA PHE A 14 -3.00 3.85 17.54
C PHE A 14 -2.18 3.90 16.24
N LEU A 15 -1.79 5.08 15.77
CA LEU A 15 -0.95 5.23 14.59
C LEU A 15 0.50 5.52 14.99
N ALA A 16 0.73 6.59 15.77
CA ALA A 16 2.10 6.98 16.11
C ALA A 16 2.75 6.04 17.13
N GLY A 17 1.99 5.51 18.08
CA GLY A 17 2.46 4.56 19.09
C GLY A 17 3.19 3.35 18.51
N PRO A 18 2.55 2.55 17.63
CA PRO A 18 3.19 1.40 16.98
C PRO A 18 4.39 1.79 16.10
N VAL A 19 4.33 2.95 15.43
CA VAL A 19 5.45 3.45 14.61
C VAL A 19 6.66 3.77 15.48
N LEU A 20 6.47 4.46 16.61
CA LEU A 20 7.53 4.75 17.57
C LEU A 20 8.09 3.47 18.19
N TRP A 21 7.23 2.50 18.50
CA TRP A 21 7.66 1.20 19.00
C TRP A 21 8.49 0.44 17.96
N ALA A 22 8.04 0.38 16.70
CA ALA A 22 8.78 -0.25 15.61
C ALA A 22 10.13 0.45 15.36
N PHE A 23 10.16 1.78 15.46
CA PHE A 23 11.38 2.57 15.38
C PHE A 23 12.32 2.25 16.54
N HIS A 24 11.86 2.14 17.79
CA HIS A 24 12.71 1.70 18.88
C HIS A 24 13.20 0.25 18.68
N ALA A 25 12.30 -0.64 18.26
CA ALA A 25 12.60 -2.04 18.03
C ALA A 25 13.66 -2.24 16.93
N SER A 26 13.75 -1.35 15.94
CA SER A 26 14.78 -1.42 14.89
C SER A 26 16.21 -1.25 15.42
N PHE A 27 16.40 -0.71 16.62
CA PHE A 27 17.70 -0.65 17.31
C PHE A 27 17.97 -1.85 18.22
N THR A 28 17.08 -2.85 18.22
CA THR A 28 17.18 -4.05 19.04
C THR A 28 17.23 -5.32 18.19
N ASN A 29 17.59 -6.44 18.80
CA ASN A 29 17.54 -7.76 18.15
C ASN A 29 16.18 -8.47 18.35
N ALA A 30 15.08 -7.70 18.41
CA ALA A 30 13.74 -8.22 18.63
C ALA A 30 13.40 -9.35 17.65
N ALA A 31 12.91 -10.46 18.19
CA ALA A 31 12.53 -11.64 17.43
C ALA A 31 11.14 -12.11 17.85
N LEU A 32 10.41 -12.78 16.95
CA LEU A 32 9.08 -13.33 17.24
C LEU A 32 9.14 -14.59 18.13
N THR A 33 10.30 -15.26 18.17
CA THR A 33 10.51 -16.50 18.93
C THR A 33 11.90 -16.51 19.59
N GLY A 34 12.09 -17.39 20.58
CA GLY A 34 13.37 -17.57 21.26
C GLY A 34 13.64 -16.55 22.38
N ARG A 35 14.90 -16.48 22.84
CA ARG A 35 15.30 -15.63 23.99
C ARG A 35 15.07 -14.14 23.74
N ASN A 36 15.34 -13.67 22.52
CA ASN A 36 15.15 -12.28 22.14
C ASN A 36 13.67 -11.88 21.99
N ALA A 37 12.72 -12.84 22.00
CA ALA A 37 11.29 -12.55 22.07
C ALA A 37 10.83 -12.13 23.48
N ARG A 38 11.53 -12.61 24.53
CA ARG A 38 11.24 -12.24 25.93
C ARG A 38 12.04 -11.04 26.39
N SER A 39 13.28 -10.91 25.93
CA SER A 39 14.16 -9.80 26.31
C SER A 39 15.00 -9.37 25.10
N PRO A 40 14.48 -8.47 24.24
CA PRO A 40 15.25 -7.87 23.17
C PRO A 40 16.46 -7.12 23.74
N GLY A 41 17.65 -7.46 23.26
CA GLY A 41 18.88 -6.72 23.53
C GLY A 41 19.02 -5.53 22.60
N TRP A 42 19.58 -4.43 23.12
CA TRP A 42 19.95 -3.27 22.32
C TRP A 42 21.19 -3.58 21.46
N ILE A 43 21.10 -3.37 20.16
CA ILE A 43 22.19 -3.61 19.19
C ILE A 43 22.58 -2.35 18.41
N GLY A 44 22.04 -1.18 18.78
CA GLY A 44 22.36 0.08 18.12
C GLY A 44 21.99 0.06 16.62
N PHE A 45 22.94 0.36 15.75
CA PHE A 45 22.71 0.52 14.31
C PHE A 45 22.95 -0.75 13.47
N ASP A 46 23.19 -1.90 14.10
CA ASP A 46 23.54 -3.14 13.40
C ASP A 46 22.51 -3.56 12.34
N ASN A 47 21.21 -3.39 12.62
CA ASN A 47 20.15 -3.66 11.64
C ASN A 47 20.25 -2.76 10.40
N TYR A 48 20.62 -1.49 10.58
CA TYR A 48 20.80 -0.54 9.48
C TYR A 48 22.06 -0.85 8.68
N ALA A 49 23.17 -1.20 9.34
CA ALA A 49 24.39 -1.62 8.66
C ALA A 49 24.14 -2.86 7.79
N ARG A 50 23.42 -3.86 8.33
CA ARG A 50 23.00 -5.05 7.59
C ARG A 50 22.12 -4.70 6.39
N LEU A 51 21.10 -3.87 6.60
CA LEU A 51 20.19 -3.42 5.55
C LEU A 51 20.94 -2.71 4.41
N LEU A 52 21.85 -1.79 4.74
CA LEU A 52 22.62 -1.03 3.76
C LEU A 52 23.68 -1.88 3.04
N SER A 53 24.14 -2.97 3.66
CA SER A 53 25.02 -3.96 3.03
C SER A 53 24.27 -5.01 2.20
N ASP A 54 22.94 -5.03 2.25
CA ASP A 54 22.13 -6.00 1.52
C ASP A 54 22.13 -5.69 0.01
N PRO A 55 22.63 -6.60 -0.85
CA PRO A 55 22.66 -6.38 -2.30
C PRO A 55 21.25 -6.27 -2.91
N VAL A 56 20.20 -6.75 -2.24
CA VAL A 56 18.82 -6.71 -2.73
C VAL A 56 18.16 -5.36 -2.47
N LEU A 57 18.59 -4.60 -1.46
CA LEU A 57 18.00 -3.32 -1.08
C LEU A 57 17.81 -2.34 -2.27
N PRO A 58 18.85 -1.99 -3.06
CA PRO A 58 18.69 -1.02 -4.14
C PRO A 58 17.76 -1.52 -5.24
N LEU A 59 17.76 -2.83 -5.53
CA LEU A 59 16.87 -3.43 -6.51
C LEU A 59 15.42 -3.34 -6.04
N SER A 60 15.13 -3.74 -4.80
CA SER A 60 13.78 -3.67 -4.23
C SER A 60 13.26 -2.23 -4.19
N LEU A 61 14.08 -1.27 -3.73
CA LEU A 61 13.71 0.14 -3.74
C LEU A 61 13.43 0.66 -5.15
N GLY A 62 14.29 0.34 -6.11
CA GLY A 62 14.11 0.75 -7.51
C GLY A 62 12.83 0.19 -8.12
N LEU A 63 12.53 -1.09 -7.88
CA LEU A 63 11.30 -1.74 -8.35
C LEU A 63 10.06 -1.12 -7.70
N THR A 64 10.07 -0.85 -6.39
CA THR A 64 8.96 -0.19 -5.70
C THR A 64 8.73 1.22 -6.23
N VAL A 65 9.79 2.01 -6.40
CA VAL A 65 9.68 3.38 -6.94
C VAL A 65 9.14 3.35 -8.38
N LEU A 66 9.67 2.47 -9.22
CA LEU A 66 9.20 2.31 -10.60
C LEU A 66 7.73 1.88 -10.64
N PHE A 67 7.35 0.91 -9.81
CA PHE A 67 5.98 0.42 -9.72
C PHE A 67 5.03 1.52 -9.26
N VAL A 68 5.33 2.23 -8.17
CA VAL A 68 4.48 3.31 -7.64
C VAL A 68 4.42 4.48 -8.62
N GLY A 69 5.56 4.87 -9.20
CA GLY A 69 5.63 5.94 -10.19
C GLY A 69 4.82 5.62 -11.45
N GLY A 70 4.98 4.41 -11.99
CA GLY A 70 4.26 3.98 -13.19
C GLY A 70 2.78 3.73 -12.93
N SER A 71 2.42 2.96 -11.90
CA SER A 71 1.04 2.55 -11.65
C SER A 71 0.22 3.62 -10.94
N ALA A 72 0.67 4.10 -9.78
CA ALA A 72 -0.10 5.01 -8.93
C ALA A 72 -0.01 6.46 -9.42
N ILE A 73 1.20 6.93 -9.74
CA ILE A 73 1.37 8.33 -10.14
C ILE A 73 0.92 8.54 -11.58
N LEU A 74 1.47 7.79 -12.54
CA LEU A 74 1.11 7.99 -13.95
C LEU A 74 -0.22 7.30 -14.29
N GLY A 75 -0.34 6.00 -14.06
CA GLY A 75 -1.52 5.22 -14.44
C GLY A 75 -2.80 5.73 -13.79
N GLN A 76 -2.89 5.69 -12.46
CA GLN A 76 -4.13 6.05 -11.75
C GLN A 76 -4.51 7.52 -11.92
N ASN A 77 -3.57 8.48 -11.88
CA ASN A 77 -3.92 9.88 -12.08
C ASN A 77 -4.36 10.17 -13.52
N VAL A 78 -3.66 9.65 -14.54
CA VAL A 78 -4.03 9.89 -15.94
C VAL A 78 -5.38 9.26 -16.24
N LEU A 79 -5.60 8.00 -15.84
CA LEU A 79 -6.88 7.32 -16.03
C LEU A 79 -8.00 7.99 -15.24
N GLY A 80 -7.78 8.27 -13.95
CA GLY A 80 -8.76 8.92 -13.07
C GLY A 80 -9.16 10.31 -13.55
N LEU A 81 -8.18 11.13 -13.97
CA LEU A 81 -8.44 12.46 -14.53
C LEU A 81 -9.18 12.36 -15.86
N THR A 82 -8.79 11.43 -16.73
CA THR A 82 -9.47 11.19 -18.01
C THR A 82 -10.93 10.83 -17.78
N ILE A 83 -11.21 9.89 -16.88
CA ILE A 83 -12.56 9.49 -16.50
C ILE A 83 -13.33 10.70 -15.94
N ALA A 84 -12.74 11.49 -15.04
CA ALA A 84 -13.38 12.66 -14.45
C ALA A 84 -13.75 13.72 -15.51
N VAL A 85 -12.86 14.00 -16.47
CA VAL A 85 -13.12 14.95 -17.57
C VAL A 85 -14.22 14.43 -18.50
N LEU A 86 -14.23 13.14 -18.81
CA LEU A 86 -15.28 12.51 -19.61
C LEU A 86 -16.63 12.55 -18.89
N MET A 87 -16.66 12.28 -17.59
CA MET A 87 -17.86 12.35 -16.76
C MET A 87 -18.46 13.76 -16.73
N ARG A 88 -17.63 14.81 -16.78
CA ARG A 88 -18.10 16.20 -16.85
C ARG A 88 -18.90 16.49 -18.13
N LYS A 89 -18.59 15.81 -19.23
CA LYS A 89 -19.29 15.97 -20.53
C LYS A 89 -20.41 14.92 -20.73
N ALA A 90 -20.44 13.87 -19.92
CA ALA A 90 -21.38 12.78 -20.05
C ALA A 90 -22.79 13.16 -19.55
N ARG A 91 -23.80 12.42 -20.03
CA ARG A 91 -25.17 12.52 -19.51
C ARG A 91 -25.20 12.00 -18.06
N ARG A 92 -26.03 12.61 -17.21
CA ARG A 92 -26.18 12.26 -15.79
C ARG A 92 -26.24 10.75 -15.48
N PRO A 93 -27.05 9.92 -16.17
CA PRO A 93 -27.09 8.49 -15.87
C PRO A 93 -25.77 7.76 -16.18
N VAL A 94 -25.07 8.15 -17.26
CA VAL A 94 -23.78 7.55 -17.62
C VAL A 94 -22.71 7.92 -16.59
N ALA A 95 -22.65 9.19 -16.21
CA ALA A 95 -21.74 9.66 -15.16
C ALA A 95 -22.01 8.95 -13.82
N ALA A 96 -23.28 8.73 -13.46
CA ALA A 96 -23.64 8.00 -12.24
C ALA A 96 -23.18 6.54 -12.28
N VAL A 97 -23.41 5.81 -13.38
CA VAL A 97 -22.99 4.40 -13.52
C VAL A 97 -21.47 4.27 -13.47
N VAL A 98 -20.74 5.10 -14.22
CA VAL A 98 -19.27 5.09 -14.23
C VAL A 98 -18.72 5.45 -12.86
N GLY A 99 -19.25 6.50 -12.21
CA GLY A 99 -18.84 6.90 -10.86
C GLY A 99 -19.04 5.78 -9.83
N THR A 100 -20.20 5.12 -9.85
CA THR A 100 -20.47 3.97 -8.98
C THR A 100 -19.50 2.82 -9.24
N ALA A 101 -19.19 2.50 -10.50
CA ALA A 101 -18.25 1.44 -10.84
C ALA A 101 -16.83 1.76 -10.33
N VAL A 102 -16.38 3.01 -10.46
CA VAL A 102 -15.07 3.46 -9.95
C VAL A 102 -15.01 3.36 -8.43
N VAL A 103 -16.05 3.82 -7.72
CA VAL A 103 -16.12 3.73 -6.25
C VAL A 103 -16.20 2.28 -5.80
N ALA A 104 -16.97 1.45 -6.49
CA ALA A 104 -17.05 0.02 -6.20
C ALA A 104 -15.69 -0.66 -6.35
N ALA A 105 -14.95 -0.35 -7.42
CA ALA A 105 -13.59 -0.85 -7.62
C ALA A 105 -12.62 -0.37 -6.53
N TRP A 106 -12.79 0.86 -6.02
CA TRP A 106 -11.96 1.40 -4.93
C TRP A 106 -12.23 0.73 -3.56
N VAL A 107 -13.45 0.27 -3.32
CA VAL A 107 -13.83 -0.41 -2.07
C VAL A 107 -13.40 -1.89 -2.06
N LEU A 108 -13.00 -2.44 -3.22
CA LEU A 108 -12.54 -3.83 -3.29
C LEU A 108 -11.32 -4.07 -2.38
N PRO A 109 -11.33 -5.14 -1.56
CA PRO A 109 -10.13 -5.54 -0.83
C PRO A 109 -8.98 -5.86 -1.79
N GLU A 110 -7.76 -5.42 -1.45
CA GLU A 110 -6.58 -5.61 -2.31
C GLU A 110 -6.34 -7.07 -2.70
N ILE A 111 -6.57 -7.99 -1.76
CA ILE A 111 -6.44 -9.43 -1.99
C ILE A 111 -7.42 -9.91 -3.07
N VAL A 112 -8.66 -9.42 -3.04
CA VAL A 112 -9.68 -9.78 -4.05
C VAL A 112 -9.28 -9.24 -5.42
N ALA A 113 -8.80 -7.99 -5.48
CA ALA A 113 -8.29 -7.41 -6.72
C ALA A 113 -7.10 -8.20 -7.28
N ALA A 114 -6.18 -8.64 -6.42
CA ALA A 114 -5.04 -9.46 -6.81
C ALA A 114 -5.46 -10.81 -7.38
N PHE A 115 -6.42 -11.51 -6.75
CA PHE A 115 -6.95 -12.77 -7.27
C PHE A 115 -7.71 -12.59 -8.58
N ALA A 116 -8.50 -11.54 -8.71
CA ALA A 116 -9.22 -11.23 -9.95
C ALA A 116 -8.23 -10.97 -11.10
N ALA A 117 -7.18 -10.18 -10.85
CA ALA A 117 -6.11 -9.94 -11.82
C ALA A 117 -5.38 -11.24 -12.19
N TYR A 118 -5.05 -12.07 -11.20
CA TYR A 118 -4.42 -13.37 -11.44
C TYR A 118 -5.31 -14.27 -12.31
N ALA A 119 -6.58 -14.43 -11.97
CA ALA A 119 -7.53 -15.24 -12.74
C ALA A 119 -7.66 -14.72 -14.19
N TYR A 120 -7.66 -13.40 -14.39
CA TYR A 120 -7.79 -12.79 -15.70
C TYR A 120 -6.53 -12.90 -16.57
N PHE A 121 -5.35 -12.61 -16.00
CA PHE A 121 -4.06 -12.54 -16.70
C PHE A 121 -3.23 -13.83 -16.64
N SER A 122 -3.69 -14.85 -15.92
CA SER A 122 -3.02 -16.16 -15.91
C SER A 122 -2.97 -16.78 -17.31
N ARG A 123 -2.04 -17.73 -17.50
CA ARG A 123 -1.81 -18.37 -18.80
C ARG A 123 -3.05 -19.07 -19.36
N ASP A 124 -3.88 -19.64 -18.49
CA ASP A 124 -5.18 -20.22 -18.85
C ASP A 124 -6.36 -19.31 -18.44
N GLY A 125 -6.08 -18.02 -18.23
CA GLY A 125 -7.04 -17.03 -17.76
C GLY A 125 -8.07 -16.66 -18.81
N THR A 126 -9.15 -16.00 -18.36
CA THR A 126 -10.28 -15.64 -19.22
C THR A 126 -9.88 -14.77 -20.40
N LEU A 127 -8.85 -13.93 -20.27
CA LEU A 127 -8.34 -13.13 -21.38
C LEU A 127 -7.74 -14.03 -22.47
N ASN A 128 -6.95 -15.04 -22.08
CA ASN A 128 -6.26 -15.91 -23.03
C ASN A 128 -7.20 -16.95 -23.66
N GLN A 129 -8.34 -17.23 -23.03
CA GLN A 129 -9.38 -18.09 -23.61
C GLN A 129 -10.23 -17.37 -24.68
N LEU A 130 -10.24 -16.04 -24.67
CA LEU A 130 -10.97 -15.20 -25.64
C LEU A 130 -10.13 -14.82 -26.87
N LEU A 131 -8.81 -15.03 -26.81
CA LEU A 131 -7.86 -14.82 -27.91
C LEU A 131 -7.56 -16.14 -28.63
#